data_AF-A0A1X7UF10-F1
#
_entry.id   AF-A0A1X7UF10-F1
#
_cell.length_a   1.000
_cell.length_b   1.000
_cell.length_c   1.000
_cell.angle_alpha   90.00
_cell.angle_beta   90.00
_cell.angle_gamma   90.00
#
_symmetry.space_group_name_H-M   'P 1'
#
loop_
_entity.id
_entity.type
_entity.pdbx_description
1 polymer ?
#
loop_
_entity_poly.entity_id
_entity_poly.type
_entity_poly.pdbx_seq_one_letter_code
_entity_poly.pdbx_strand_id
1 'polypeptide(L)'
;MRYLSEEDNERYQKHFSAYIKEGLGPDDIEPMYKKAHEMIRADPVIQVKERKKMETQKRWTKQKLTLAQRKSKIKQKKASFLRQFKTDDDESED
;
A
#
# COMPACT_ATOMS: atom_id res chain seq x y z
N MET A 1 -21.30 -21.23 11.05
CA MET A 1 -21.92 -21.14 9.71
C MET A 1 -23.36 -21.62 9.75
N ARG A 2 -23.63 -22.89 10.06
CA ARG A 2 -24.99 -23.49 10.08
C ARG A 2 -26.07 -22.66 10.82
N TYR A 3 -25.82 -22.29 12.07
CA TYR A 3 -26.77 -21.48 12.85
C TYR A 3 -27.07 -20.12 12.21
N LEU A 4 -26.04 -19.39 11.74
CA LEU A 4 -26.23 -18.09 11.10
C LEU A 4 -26.91 -18.20 9.73
N SER A 5 -26.66 -19.27 8.96
CA SER A 5 -27.34 -19.46 7.67
C SER A 5 -28.84 -19.69 7.81
N GLU A 6 -29.29 -20.23 8.95
CA GLU A 6 -30.70 -20.51 9.23
C GLU A 6 -31.41 -19.31 9.88
N GLU A 7 -30.75 -18.63 10.82
CA GLU A 7 -31.36 -17.57 11.62
C GLU A 7 -31.22 -16.16 11.02
N ASP A 8 -30.07 -15.84 10.41
CA ASP A 8 -29.75 -14.48 9.95
C ASP A 8 -28.82 -14.49 8.73
N ASN A 9 -29.44 -14.49 7.55
CA ASN A 9 -28.73 -14.51 6.27
C ASN A 9 -27.87 -13.25 6.05
N GLU A 10 -28.28 -12.08 6.54
CA GLU A 10 -27.47 -10.86 6.40
C GLU A 10 -26.15 -10.97 7.19
N ARG A 11 -26.22 -11.45 8.44
CA ARG A 11 -25.01 -11.74 9.23
C ARG A 11 -24.19 -12.85 8.62
N TYR A 12 -24.83 -13.88 8.07
CA TYR A 12 -24.14 -14.97 7.38
C TYR A 12 -23.31 -14.44 6.21
N GLN A 13 -23.90 -13.62 5.34
CA GLN A 13 -23.20 -13.01 4.20
C GLN A 13 -22.07 -12.09 4.65
N LYS A 14 -22.29 -11.29 5.69
CA LYS A 14 -21.26 -10.39 6.22
C LYS A 14 -20.07 -11.15 6.81
N HIS A 15 -20.31 -12.16 7.63
CA HIS A 15 -19.25 -12.91 8.31
C HIS A 15 -18.54 -13.91 7.41
N PHE A 16 -19.26 -14.52 6.46
CA PHE A 16 -18.75 -15.60 5.61
C PHE A 16 -18.61 -15.21 4.14
N SER A 17 -18.57 -13.92 3.81
CA SER A 17 -18.42 -13.40 2.44
C SER A 17 -17.29 -14.05 1.63
N ALA A 18 -16.11 -14.25 2.24
CA ALA A 18 -14.99 -14.92 1.59
C ALA A 18 -15.26 -16.41 1.30
N TYR A 19 -15.88 -17.12 2.25
CA TYR A 19 -16.26 -18.51 2.09
C TYR A 19 -17.33 -18.68 1.01
N ILE A 20 -18.33 -17.79 0.96
CA ILE A 20 -19.34 -17.77 -0.09
C ILE A 20 -18.70 -17.53 -1.46
N LYS A 21 -17.74 -16.60 -1.55
CA LYS A 21 -17.01 -16.31 -2.79
C LYS A 21 -16.20 -17.51 -3.28
N GLU A 22 -15.66 -18.31 -2.38
CA GLU A 22 -14.88 -19.51 -2.68
C GLU A 22 -15.74 -20.79 -2.78
N GLY A 23 -17.06 -20.68 -2.54
CA GLY A 23 -17.99 -21.81 -2.60
C GLY A 23 -17.83 -22.80 -1.45
N LEU A 24 -17.29 -22.37 -0.31
CA LEU A 24 -17.03 -23.21 0.86
C LEU A 24 -18.20 -23.17 1.84
N GLY A 25 -18.83 -24.31 2.07
CA GLY A 25 -19.87 -24.51 3.06
C GLY A 25 -19.33 -24.94 4.43
N PRO A 26 -20.22 -25.12 5.43
CA PRO A 26 -19.83 -25.62 6.75
C PRO A 26 -19.20 -27.01 6.70
N ASP A 27 -19.62 -27.86 5.76
CA ASP A 27 -19.15 -29.25 5.64
C ASP A 27 -17.80 -29.38 4.94
N ASP A 28 -17.40 -28.37 4.18
CA ASP A 28 -16.14 -28.38 3.44
C ASP A 28 -14.94 -27.99 4.31
N ILE A 29 -15.18 -27.41 5.50
CA ILE A 29 -14.14 -26.88 6.38
C ILE A 29 -13.24 -27.99 6.95
N GLU A 30 -13.83 -29.07 7.46
CA GLU A 30 -13.08 -30.19 8.02
C GLU A 30 -12.19 -30.90 6.97
N PRO A 31 -12.71 -31.33 5.80
CA PRO A 31 -11.86 -31.97 4.78
C PRO A 31 -10.80 -31.04 4.22
N MET A 32 -11.08 -29.73 4.09
CA MET A 32 -10.09 -28.73 3.67
C MET A 32 -8.87 -28.71 4.61
N TYR A 33 -9.10 -28.65 5.93
CA TYR A 33 -7.99 -28.62 6.90
C TYR A 33 -7.24 -29.95 6.98
N LYS A 34 -7.93 -31.10 6.93
CA LYS A 34 -7.25 -32.41 6.92
C LYS A 34 -6.29 -32.54 5.74
N LYS A 35 -6.76 -32.19 4.55
CA LYS A 35 -5.94 -32.17 3.33
C LYS A 35 -4.77 -31.18 3.45
N ALA A 36 -5.00 -29.99 4.01
CA ALA A 36 -3.93 -29.02 4.24
C ALA A 36 -2.84 -29.57 5.17
N HIS A 37 -3.21 -30.24 6.26
CA HIS A 37 -2.25 -30.84 7.19
C HIS A 37 -1.46 -31.99 6.55
N GLU A 38 -2.09 -32.82 5.72
CA GLU A 38 -1.38 -33.86 4.96
C GLU A 38 -0.34 -33.25 4.00
N MET A 39 -0.72 -32.21 3.26
CA MET A 39 0.19 -31.51 2.33
C MET A 39 1.38 -30.85 3.06
N ILE A 40 1.14 -30.17 4.19
CA ILE A 40 2.20 -29.51 4.98
C ILE A 40 3.14 -30.55 5.62
N ARG A 41 2.64 -31.71 6.05
CA ARG A 41 3.50 -32.79 6.57
C ARG A 41 4.37 -33.41 5.48
N ALA A 42 3.85 -33.52 4.26
CA ALA A 42 4.57 -34.09 3.14
C ALA A 42 5.71 -33.18 2.64
N ASP A 43 5.49 -31.86 2.57
CA ASP A 43 6.53 -30.88 2.23
C ASP A 43 6.55 -29.73 3.25
N PRO A 44 7.40 -29.81 4.30
CA PRO A 44 7.49 -28.79 5.32
C PRO A 44 8.30 -27.56 4.88
N VAL A 45 8.92 -27.57 3.69
CA VAL A 45 9.82 -26.50 3.24
C VAL A 45 9.03 -25.35 2.63
N ILE A 46 9.33 -24.11 3.07
CA ILE A 46 8.71 -22.90 2.52
C ILE A 46 9.36 -22.59 1.16
N GLN A 47 8.60 -22.76 0.09
CA GLN A 47 9.03 -22.38 -1.26
C GLN A 47 9.07 -20.86 -1.42
N VAL A 48 10.28 -20.29 -1.51
CA VAL A 48 10.47 -18.86 -1.74
C VAL A 48 10.19 -18.54 -3.20
N LYS A 49 9.13 -17.78 -3.46
CA LYS A 49 8.83 -17.30 -4.82
C LYS A 49 9.89 -16.31 -5.27
N GLU A 50 10.52 -16.57 -6.41
CA GLU A 50 11.43 -15.62 -7.05
C GLU A 50 10.67 -14.34 -7.42
N ARG A 51 11.11 -13.21 -6.87
CA ARG A 51 10.55 -11.90 -7.22
C ARG A 51 11.14 -11.48 -8.56
N LYS A 52 10.29 -11.27 -9.57
CA LYS A 52 10.72 -10.70 -10.86
C LYS A 52 11.47 -9.40 -10.60
N LYS A 53 12.72 -9.33 -11.05
CA LYS A 53 13.51 -8.09 -11.02
C LYS A 53 12.87 -7.13 -12.02
N MET A 54 12.20 -6.09 -11.51
CA MET A 54 11.65 -5.04 -12.36
C MET A 54 12.82 -4.32 -13.05
N GLU A 55 12.78 -4.17 -14.38
CA GLU A 55 13.82 -3.49 -15.16
C GLU A 55 14.03 -2.04 -14.72
N THR A 56 12.94 -1.36 -14.33
CA THR A 56 12.98 -0.04 -13.73
C THR A 56 12.20 -0.02 -12.43
N GLN A 57 12.88 0.24 -11.30
CA GLN A 57 12.18 0.42 -10.04
C GLN A 57 11.55 1.80 -9.98
N LYS A 58 10.22 1.86 -10.04
CA LYS A 58 9.47 3.10 -9.84
C LYS A 58 9.77 3.65 -8.45
N ARG A 59 10.21 4.91 -8.40
CA ARG A 59 10.49 5.61 -7.15
C ARG A 59 9.24 6.36 -6.67
N TRP A 60 8.71 5.97 -5.52
CA TRP A 60 7.54 6.61 -4.90
C TRP A 60 7.89 7.87 -4.11
N THR A 61 9.15 8.03 -3.72
CA THR A 61 9.63 9.15 -2.90
C THR A 61 10.38 10.19 -3.75
N LYS A 62 10.39 11.44 -3.28
CA LYS A 62 11.15 12.50 -3.95
C LYS A 62 12.65 12.20 -3.95
N GLN A 63 13.33 12.54 -5.05
CA GLN A 63 14.78 12.46 -5.13
C GLN A 63 15.47 13.44 -4.17
N LYS A 64 16.58 13.00 -3.56
CA LYS A 64 17.41 13.89 -2.74
C LYS A 64 18.01 14.95 -3.66
N LEU A 65 17.82 16.23 -3.30
CA LEU A 65 18.39 17.34 -4.08
C LEU A 65 19.91 17.25 -4.07
N THR A 66 20.51 17.45 -5.25
CA THR A 66 21.96 17.56 -5.41
C THR A 66 22.48 18.87 -4.82
N LEU A 67 23.80 18.97 -4.59
CA LEU A 67 24.41 20.19 -4.05
C LEU A 67 24.16 21.41 -4.95
N ALA A 68 24.28 21.24 -6.28
CA ALA A 68 24.03 22.31 -7.24
C ALA A 68 22.57 22.79 -7.19
N GLN A 69 21.61 21.86 -7.13
CA GLN A 69 20.18 22.20 -7.00
C GLN A 69 19.89 22.95 -5.68
N ARG A 70 20.53 22.56 -4.57
CA ARG A 70 20.40 23.27 -3.29
C ARG A 70 20.96 24.70 -3.39
N LYS A 71 22.16 24.87 -3.97
CA LYS A 71 22.77 26.20 -4.17
C LYS A 71 21.92 27.11 -5.06
N SER A 72 21.40 26.58 -6.16
CA SER A 72 20.49 27.30 -7.06
C SER A 72 19.20 27.72 -6.33
N LYS A 73 18.60 26.81 -5.56
CA LYS A 73 17.41 27.10 -4.76
C LYS A 73 17.66 28.22 -3.73
N ILE A 74 18.82 28.22 -3.09
CA ILE A 74 19.20 29.28 -2.14
C ILE A 74 19.38 30.62 -2.88
N LYS A 75 20.09 30.64 -4.01
CA LYS A 75 20.28 31.85 -4.82
C LYS A 75 18.95 32.44 -5.27
N GLN A 76 18.06 31.60 -5.79
CA GLN A 76 16.72 32.00 -6.24
C GLN A 76 15.90 32.60 -5.08
N LYS A 77 15.89 31.94 -3.92
CA LYS A 77 15.20 32.45 -2.72
C LYS A 77 15.74 33.80 -2.24
N LYS A 78 17.06 33.99 -2.27
CA LYS A 78 17.67 35.29 -1.92
C LYS A 78 17.29 36.37 -2.92
N ALA A 79 17.36 36.08 -4.22
CA ALA A 79 17.00 37.03 -5.26
C ALA A 79 15.52 37.42 -5.23
N SER A 80 14.61 36.47 -5.00
CA SER A 80 13.18 36.76 -4.86
C SER A 80 12.91 37.62 -3.63
N PHE A 81 13.58 37.34 -2.51
CA PHE A 81 13.47 38.14 -1.28
C PHE A 81 13.94 39.57 -1.54
N LEU A 82 15.15 39.78 -2.07
CA LEU A 82 15.63 41.13 -2.39
C LEU A 82 14.74 41.87 -3.38
N ARG A 83 14.13 41.18 -4.34
CA ARG A 83 13.17 41.80 -5.28
C ARG A 83 11.91 42.26 -4.56
N GLN A 84 11.37 41.44 -3.66
CA GLN A 84 10.19 41.79 -2.87
C GLN A 84 10.44 43.02 -1.97
N PHE A 85 11.59 43.07 -1.29
CA PHE A 85 11.94 44.24 -0.47
C PHE A 85 12.05 45.51 -1.30
N LYS A 86 12.67 45.44 -2.49
CA LYS A 86 12.73 46.61 -3.38
C LYS A 86 11.36 47.08 -3.85
N THR A 87 10.46 46.16 -4.19
CA THR A 87 9.10 46.54 -4.59
C THR A 87 8.30 47.11 -3.43
N ASP A 88 8.49 46.61 -2.21
CA ASP A 88 7.81 47.12 -1.02
C ASP A 88 8.36 48.51 -0.62
N ASP A 89 9.67 48.75 -0.77
CA ASP A 89 10.29 50.06 -0.59
C ASP A 89 9.78 51.07 -1.65
N ASP A 90 9.78 50.68 -2.94
CA ASP A 90 9.28 51.51 -4.05
C ASP A 90 7.77 51.84 -3.93
N GLU A 91 6.93 50.96 -3.34
CA GLU A 91 5.51 51.23 -3.05
C GLU A 91 5.28 52.09 -1.79
N SER A 92 6.30 52.30 -0.95
CA SER A 92 6.21 53.09 0.28
C SER A 92 6.70 54.54 0.13
N GLU A 93 7.28 54.88 -1.02
CA GLU A 93 7.81 56.21 -1.36
C GLU A 93 6.90 57.02 -2.30
N ASP A 94 5.74 56.48 -2.71
CA ASP A 94 4.59 57.16 -3.34
C ASP A 94 3.45 57.40 -2.32
#